data_AF-A0AA36DNH2-F1
#
_entry.id   AF-A0AA36DNH2-F1
#
_cell.length_a   1.000
_cell.length_b   1.000
_cell.length_c   1.000
_cell.angle_alpha   90.00
_cell.angle_beta   90.00
_cell.angle_gamma   90.00
#
_symmetry.space_group_name_H-M   'P 1'
#
loop_
_entity.id
_entity.type
_entity.pdbx_description
1 polymer ?
#
loop_
_entity_poly.entity_id
_entity_poly.type
_entity_poly.pdbx_seq_one_letter_code
_entity_poly.pdbx_strand_id
1 'polypeptide(L)' 'MTATSAEFLDEYKRLNVALTRSRHGLLVLGHTESLWKVRSWTTILRWADERHAIIPATDLGQYLPVE' A
#
# COMPACT_ATOMS: atom_id res chain seq x y z
N MET A 1 -23.77 -14.24 1.23
CA MET A 1 -23.19 -13.01 1.80
C MET A 1 -22.09 -12.55 0.88
N THR A 2 -22.25 -11.39 0.23
CA THR A 2 -21.22 -10.77 -0.62
C THR A 2 -20.22 -10.05 0.27
N ALA A 3 -18.94 -10.40 0.19
CA ALA A 3 -17.90 -9.70 0.93
C ALA A 3 -17.86 -8.22 0.55
N THR A 4 -17.68 -7.34 1.53
CA THR A 4 -17.48 -5.91 1.27
C THR A 4 -16.07 -5.67 0.71
N SER A 5 -15.86 -4.56 -0.02
CA SER A 5 -14.53 -4.22 -0.55
C SER A 5 -13.46 -4.11 0.54
N ALA A 6 -13.83 -3.72 1.77
CA ALA A 6 -12.92 -3.69 2.91
C ALA A 6 -12.48 -5.10 3.34
N GLU A 7 -13.39 -6.08 3.37
CA GLU A 7 -13.06 -7.48 3.69
C GLU A 7 -12.14 -8.11 2.64
N PHE A 8 -12.34 -7.77 1.36
CA PHE A 8 -11.44 -8.20 0.28
C PHE A 8 -10.00 -7.70 0.51
N LEU A 9 -9.85 -6.44 0.94
CA LEU A 9 -8.55 -5.80 1.19
C LEU A 9 -7.92 -6.21 2.53
N ASP A 10 -8.71 -6.65 3.51
CA ASP A 10 -8.24 -7.10 4.83
C ASP A 10 -7.79 -8.57 4.86
N GLU A 11 -7.90 -9.28 3.73
CA GLU A 11 -7.51 -10.68 3.64
C GLU A 11 -5.97 -10.82 3.61
N TYR A 12 -5.38 -11.20 4.75
CA TYR A 12 -3.93 -11.32 4.92
C TYR A 12 -3.23 -12.20 3.86
N LYS A 13 -3.89 -13.24 3.35
CA LYS A 13 -3.32 -14.11 2.31
C LYS A 13 -3.08 -13.36 1.01
N ARG A 14 -4.01 -12.47 0.62
CA ARG A 14 -3.85 -11.63 -0.57
C ARG A 14 -2.73 -10.62 -0.38
N LEU A 15 -2.67 -10.02 0.81
CA LEU A 15 -1.65 -9.05 1.18
C LEU A 15 -0.25 -9.67 1.11
N ASN A 16 -0.07 -10.87 1.67
CA ASN A 16 1.19 -11.60 1.62
C ASN A 16 1.64 -11.88 0.19
N VAL A 17 0.70 -12.30 -0.68
CA VAL A 17 1.00 -12.52 -2.09
C VAL A 17 1.44 -11.22 -2.73
N ALA A 18 0.66 -10.15 -2.58
CA ALA A 18 0.94 -8.85 -3.21
C ALA A 18 2.30 -8.27 -2.78
N LEU A 19 2.61 -8.29 -1.48
CA LEU A 19 3.83 -7.70 -0.92
C LEU A 19 5.11 -8.46 -1.33
N THR A 20 5.01 -9.74 -1.67
CA THR A 20 6.17 -10.59 -1.98
C THR A 20 6.43 -10.78 -3.47
N ARG A 21 5.68 -10.08 -4.35
CA ARG A 21 5.82 -10.22 -5.81
C ARG A 21 7.06 -9.56 -6.41
N SER A 22 7.69 -8.62 -5.72
CA SER A 22 8.84 -7.89 -6.25
C SER A 22 10.14 -8.27 -5.56
N ARG A 23 11.23 -8.32 -6.34
CA ARG A 23 12.58 -8.60 -5.87
C ARG A 23 13.41 -7.34 -5.62
N HIS A 24 13.13 -6.26 -6.36
CA HIS A 24 13.98 -5.07 -6.39
C HIS A 24 13.30 -3.83 -5.78
N GLY A 25 11.97 -3.75 -5.88
CA GLY A 25 11.22 -2.62 -5.34
C GLY A 25 9.73 -2.79 -5.59
N LEU A 26 8.92 -2.45 -4.59
CA LEU A 26 7.46 -2.53 -4.67
C LEU A 26 6.89 -1.12 -4.51
N LEU A 27 6.14 -0.67 -5.52
CA LEU A 27 5.32 0.53 -5.43
C LEU A 27 3.88 0.10 -5.20
N VAL A 28 3.26 0.67 -4.16
CA VAL A 28 1.85 0.45 -3.87
C VAL A 28 1.09 1.74 -4.16
N LEU A 29 0.11 1.66 -5.06
CA LEU A 29 -0.77 2.77 -5.40
C LEU A 29 -2.11 2.58 -4.70
N GLY A 30 -2.57 3.61 -3.98
CA GLY A 30 -3.83 3.53 -3.27
C GLY A 30 -4.25 4.83 -2.61
N HIS A 31 -5.51 4.90 -2.19
CA HIS A 31 -6.02 6.02 -1.42
C HIS A 31 -5.71 5.84 0.07
N THR A 32 -4.74 6.60 0.57
CA THR A 32 -4.17 6.43 1.91
C THR A 32 -5.22 6.46 3.02
N GLU A 33 -6.15 7.43 2.99
CA GLU A 33 -7.18 7.57 4.04
C GLU A 33 -8.16 6.39 4.08
N SER A 34 -8.45 5.77 2.93
CA SER A 34 -9.31 4.58 2.88
C SER A 34 -8.59 3.36 3.44
N LEU A 35 -7.30 3.20 3.12
CA LEU A 35 -6.49 2.07 3.54
C LEU A 35 -6.16 2.11 5.04
N TRP A 36 -6.04 3.29 5.65
CA TRP A 36 -5.88 3.42 7.11
C TRP A 36 -7.02 2.80 7.91
N LYS A 37 -8.22 2.68 7.32
CA LYS A 37 -9.42 2.09 7.94
C LYS A 37 -9.45 0.56 7.83
N VAL A 38 -8.54 -0.05 7.06
CA VAL A 38 -8.45 -1.50 6.86
C VAL A 38 -7.36 -2.07 7.76
N ARG A 39 -7.71 -2.96 8.68
CA ARG A 39 -6.84 -3.42 9.79
C ARG A 39 -5.46 -3.87 9.31
N SER A 40 -5.40 -4.73 8.31
CA SER A 40 -4.14 -5.29 7.81
C SER A 40 -3.27 -4.22 7.12
N TRP A 41 -3.90 -3.25 6.46
CA TRP A 41 -3.23 -2.13 5.83
C TRP A 41 -2.72 -1.10 6.82
N THR A 42 -3.39 -0.88 7.95
CA THR A 42 -2.92 0.01 9.03
C THR A 42 -1.49 -0.36 9.47
N THR A 43 -1.19 -1.66 9.59
CA THR A 43 0.15 -2.14 9.96
C THR A 43 1.20 -1.80 8.90
N ILE A 44 0.87 -2.01 7.63
CA ILE A 44 1.76 -1.68 6.51
C ILE A 44 2.01 -0.17 6.43
N LEU A 45 0.93 0.61 6.51
CA LEU A 45 1.01 2.07 6.42
C LEU A 45 1.79 2.66 7.57
N ARG A 46 1.67 2.13 8.80
CA ARG A 46 2.53 2.53 9.92
C ARG A 46 4.00 2.25 9.63
N TRP A 47 4.33 1.04 9.16
CA TRP A 47 5.70 0.68 8.78
C TRP A 47 6.27 1.60 7.68
N ALA A 48 5.44 1.98 6.70
CA ALA A 48 5.82 2.86 5.60
C ALA A 48 5.99 4.31 6.06
N ASP A 49 5.09 4.80 6.92
CA ASP A 49 5.11 6.15 7.48
C ASP A 49 6.37 6.39 8.34
N GLU A 50 6.71 5.42 9.20
CA GLU A 50 7.95 5.41 9.99
C GLU A 50 9.23 5.48 9.14
N ARG A 51 9.14 5.17 7.84
CA ARG A 51 10.24 5.19 6.86
C ARG A 51 10.14 6.34 5.87
N HIS A 52 9.17 7.24 6.05
CA HIS A 52 8.85 8.31 5.10
C HIS A 52 8.59 7.78 3.67
N ALA A 53 8.00 6.59 3.56
CA ALA A 53 7.75 5.89 2.29
C ALA A 53 6.32 6.11 1.75
N ILE A 54 5.49 6.93 2.43
CA ILE A 54 4.20 7.38 1.92
C ILE A 54 4.44 8.71 1.21
N ILE A 55 4.40 8.70 -0.11
CA ILE A 55 4.69 9.86 -0.95
C ILE A 55 3.39 10.30 -1.63
N PRO A 56 3.00 11.59 -1.54
CA PRO A 56 1.90 12.14 -2.32
C PRO A 56 2.12 11.92 -3.82
N ALA A 57 1.06 11.60 -4.56
CA ALA A 57 1.17 11.38 -6.01
C ALA A 57 1.71 12.61 -6.76
N THR A 58 1.53 13.82 -6.23
CA THR A 58 2.10 15.07 -6.75
C THR A 58 3.62 15.09 -6.73
N ASP A 59 4.23 14.36 -5.80
CA ASP A 59 5.67 14.39 -5.56
C ASP A 59 6.38 13.23 -6.25
N LEU A 60 5.62 12.31 -6.85
CA LEU A 60 6.14 11.10 -7.50
C LEU A 60 7.22 11.40 -8.55
N GLY A 61 7.10 12.51 -9.28
CA GLY A 61 8.07 12.93 -10.29
C GLY A 61 9.48 13.20 -9.73
N GLN A 62 9.62 13.45 -8.42
CA GLN A 62 10.92 13.65 -7.78
C GLN A 62 11.72 12.34 -7.60
N TYR A 63 11.05 11.19 -7.68
CA TYR A 63 11.63 9.87 -7.41
C TYR A 63 11.81 9.03 -8.67
N LEU A 64 11.29 9.48 -9.80
CA LEU A 64 11.43 8.81 -11.09
C LEU A 64 12.59 9.44 -11.86
N PRO A 65 13.35 8.63 -12.63
CA PRO A 65 14.37 9.17 -13.50
C PRO A 65 13.76 10.13 -14.53
N VAL A 66 14.45 11.22 -14.80
CA VAL A 66 14.13 12.12 -15.92
C VAL A 66 14.58 11.40 -17.19
N GLU A 67 13.64 11.06 -18.07
CA GLU A 67 13.95 10.59 -19.43
C GLU A 67 14.45 11.74 -20.32
#